data_AF-U2X6Z0-F1
#
_entry.id   AF-U2X6Z0-F1
#
_cell.length_a   1.000
_cell.length_b   1.000
_cell.length_c   1.000
_cell.angle_alpha   90.00
_cell.angle_beta   90.00
_cell.angle_gamma   90.00
#
_symmetry.space_group_name_H-M   'P 1'
#
loop_
_entity.id
_entity.type
_entity.pdbx_description
1 polymer ?
#
loop_
_entity_poly.entity_id
_entity_poly.type
_entity_poly.pdbx_seq_one_letter_code
_entity_poly.pdbx_strand_id
1 'polypeptide(L)'
;MPHRPVSYTKELPSSSTWIAKEWYNKENTMAQGGYKRMSILKKGLAFGLGLAIASKEQVEKIIDELVKKGELSLDESKEVIDQWKQQTEARKTEVQRLVREQIKQVIDKLDLATKEDVRQLEERIRRLEEKEQSGQ
;
A
#
# COMPACT_ATOMS: atom_id res chain seq x y z
N MET A 1 27.88 55.06 -1.81
CA MET A 1 28.81 53.90 -1.69
C MET A 1 30.07 54.37 -0.96
N PRO A 2 30.78 53.54 -0.16
CA PRO A 2 30.47 52.18 0.27
C PRO A 2 30.55 51.94 1.81
N HIS A 3 30.10 50.74 2.19
CA HIS A 3 30.09 50.11 3.51
C HIS A 3 31.49 49.77 4.05
N ARG A 4 31.58 49.54 5.37
CA ARG A 4 32.33 48.40 5.92
C ARG A 4 31.64 47.82 7.17
N PRO A 5 31.47 46.49 7.28
CA PRO A 5 30.92 45.83 8.46
C PRO A 5 32.01 45.55 9.50
N VAL A 6 31.68 45.72 10.79
CA VAL A 6 32.54 45.35 11.91
C VAL A 6 32.29 43.87 12.23
N SER A 7 33.25 43.02 11.87
CA SER A 7 33.28 41.61 12.24
C SER A 7 33.59 41.46 13.74
N TYR A 8 32.58 41.11 14.55
CA TYR A 8 32.82 40.64 15.91
C TYR A 8 33.14 39.15 15.89
N THR A 9 34.42 38.81 15.93
CA THR A 9 34.88 37.52 16.42
C THR A 9 34.97 37.59 17.94
N LYS A 10 34.04 36.94 18.65
CA LYS A 10 34.22 36.59 20.06
C LYS A 10 34.35 35.08 20.16
N GLU A 11 35.57 34.64 20.45
CA GLU A 11 35.88 33.27 20.84
C GLU A 11 35.02 32.89 22.07
N LEU A 12 34.29 31.78 21.96
CA LEU A 12 33.48 31.22 23.05
C LEU A 12 34.37 30.37 23.98
N PRO A 13 34.21 30.45 25.31
CA PRO A 13 35.03 29.67 26.25
C PRO A 13 34.75 28.15 26.16
N SER A 14 35.84 27.37 26.14
CA SER A 14 35.88 25.93 25.81
C SER A 14 35.04 25.00 26.73
N SER A 15 34.67 25.41 27.94
CA SER A 15 33.88 24.59 28.88
C SER A 15 32.36 24.60 28.64
N SER A 16 31.85 25.47 27.75
CA SER A 16 30.42 25.56 27.42
C SER A 16 29.94 24.64 26.29
N THR A 17 30.84 23.86 25.67
CA THR A 17 30.50 23.03 24.49
C THR A 17 29.79 21.73 24.86
N TRP A 18 30.13 21.08 25.97
CA TRP A 18 29.46 19.85 26.42
C TRP A 18 27.99 20.12 26.79
N ILE A 19 27.74 21.18 27.57
CA ILE A 19 26.41 21.53 28.06
C ILE A 19 25.54 22.07 26.92
N ALA A 20 26.10 22.88 26.01
CA ALA A 20 25.37 23.37 24.83
C ALA A 20 25.03 22.25 23.85
N LYS A 21 25.94 21.26 23.68
CA LYS A 21 25.70 20.09 22.84
C LYS A 21 24.70 19.12 23.49
N GLU A 22 24.70 18.99 24.81
CA GLU A 22 23.67 18.28 25.57
C GLU A 22 22.31 18.96 25.49
N TRP A 23 22.24 20.28 25.69
CA TRP A 23 20.98 21.04 25.61
C TRP A 23 20.38 21.00 24.21
N TYR A 24 21.21 21.22 23.18
CA TYR A 24 20.79 21.12 21.78
C TYR A 24 20.27 19.72 21.41
N ASN A 25 20.91 18.65 21.91
CA ASN A 25 20.49 17.28 21.67
C ASN A 25 19.27 16.86 22.53
N LYS A 26 19.14 17.39 23.74
CA LYS A 26 18.03 17.16 24.67
C LYS A 26 16.74 17.84 24.21
N GLU A 27 16.83 19.02 23.61
CA GLU A 27 15.67 19.74 23.07
C GLU A 27 15.16 19.07 21.77
N ASN A 28 16.07 18.53 20.95
CA ASN A 28 15.72 17.80 19.73
C ASN A 28 15.11 16.40 20.03
N THR A 29 15.44 15.78 21.17
CA THR A 29 14.86 14.51 21.60
C THR A 29 13.48 14.67 22.27
N MET A 30 13.22 15.81 22.92
CA MET A 30 11.90 16.12 23.50
C MET A 30 10.87 16.55 22.45
N ALA A 31 11.32 17.15 21.33
CA ALA A 31 10.47 17.45 20.19
C ALA A 31 9.99 16.19 19.43
N GLN A 32 10.63 15.03 19.60
CA GLN A 32 10.29 13.78 18.89
C GLN A 32 9.37 12.84 19.69
N GLY A 33 9.13 13.12 20.98
CA GLY A 33 8.36 12.25 21.87
C GLY A 33 6.85 12.21 21.57
N GLY A 34 6.28 13.31 21.05
CA GLY A 34 4.86 13.41 20.72
C GLY A 34 4.46 12.83 19.36
N TYR A 35 5.37 12.84 18.39
CA TYR A 35 5.07 12.45 16.99
C TYR A 35 5.02 10.94 16.77
N LYS A 36 5.63 10.15 17.67
CA LYS A 36 5.72 8.70 17.49
C LYS A 36 4.38 7.98 17.71
N ARG A 37 3.51 8.48 18.59
CA ARG A 37 2.19 7.88 18.90
C ARG A 37 1.19 8.06 17.75
N MET A 38 1.20 9.21 17.08
CA MET A 38 0.31 9.50 15.94
C MET A 38 0.59 8.56 14.75
N SER A 39 1.87 8.28 14.49
CA SER A 39 2.27 7.39 13.40
C SER A 39 1.75 5.95 13.56
N ILE A 40 1.53 5.49 14.80
CA ILE A 40 1.11 4.12 15.09
C ILE A 40 -0.39 3.97 14.83
N LEU A 41 -1.20 4.97 15.15
CA LEU A 41 -2.64 4.97 14.86
C LEU A 41 -2.90 5.02 13.36
N LYS A 42 -2.21 5.92 12.63
CA LYS A 42 -2.29 5.97 11.15
C LYS A 42 -1.91 4.65 10.50
N LYS A 43 -0.78 4.08 10.92
CA LYS A 43 -0.31 2.79 10.41
C LYS A 43 -1.28 1.67 10.77
N GLY A 44 -1.84 1.66 11.98
CA GLY A 44 -2.84 0.68 12.40
C GLY A 44 -4.12 0.75 11.57
N LEU A 45 -4.62 1.96 11.30
CA LEU A 45 -5.82 2.19 10.49
C LEU A 45 -5.57 1.82 9.02
N ALA A 46 -4.48 2.30 8.42
CA ALA A 46 -4.10 1.98 7.04
C ALA A 46 -3.83 0.49 6.85
N PHE A 47 -3.27 -0.18 7.87
CA PHE A 47 -3.08 -1.62 7.87
C PHE A 47 -4.41 -2.36 8.02
N GLY A 48 -5.29 -1.95 8.93
CA GLY A 48 -6.62 -2.54 9.09
C GLY A 48 -7.47 -2.44 7.82
N LEU A 49 -7.50 -1.27 7.19
CA LEU A 49 -8.21 -1.03 5.93
C LEU A 49 -7.51 -1.63 4.72
N GLY A 50 -6.19 -1.82 4.75
CA GLY A 50 -5.44 -2.52 3.69
C GLY A 50 -5.50 -4.05 3.81
N LEU A 51 -5.80 -4.58 5.00
CA LEU A 51 -6.05 -6.00 5.24
C LEU A 51 -7.51 -6.38 4.91
N ALA A 52 -8.46 -5.48 5.12
CA ALA A 52 -9.84 -5.66 4.70
C ALA A 52 -10.04 -5.21 3.24
N ILE A 53 -10.70 -6.00 2.40
CA ILE A 53 -11.14 -5.53 1.07
C ILE A 53 -12.37 -4.64 1.29
N ALA A 54 -12.15 -3.35 1.58
CA ALA A 54 -13.21 -2.37 1.75
C ALA A 54 -13.48 -1.61 0.44
N SER A 55 -14.68 -1.08 0.24
CA SER A 55 -14.95 -0.15 -0.86
C SER A 55 -14.45 1.26 -0.53
N LYS A 56 -14.19 2.06 -1.57
CA LYS A 56 -13.73 3.45 -1.41
C LYS A 56 -14.67 4.27 -0.51
N GLU A 57 -15.98 4.14 -0.71
CA GLU A 57 -17.00 4.87 0.05
C GLU A 57 -17.00 4.49 1.53
N GLN A 58 -16.75 3.22 1.86
CA GLN A 58 -16.67 2.76 3.25
C GLN A 58 -15.42 3.32 3.94
N VAL A 59 -14.29 3.34 3.24
CA VAL A 59 -13.04 3.92 3.74
C VAL A 59 -13.19 5.41 3.99
N GLU A 60 -13.72 6.15 3.01
CA GLU A 60 -13.96 7.60 3.15
C GLU A 60 -14.88 7.91 4.33
N LYS A 61 -15.96 7.14 4.51
CA LYS A 61 -16.89 7.32 5.63
C LYS A 61 -16.23 7.10 6.99
N ILE A 62 -15.46 6.03 7.15
CA ILE A 62 -14.76 5.72 8.42
C ILE A 62 -13.76 6.83 8.74
N ILE A 63 -12.98 7.26 7.74
CA ILE A 63 -11.98 8.31 7.90
C ILE A 63 -12.65 9.64 8.25
N ASP A 64 -13.76 10.00 7.59
CA ASP A 64 -14.52 11.21 7.90
C ASP A 64 -15.09 11.21 9.33
N GLU A 65 -15.55 10.07 9.82
CA GLU A 65 -16.01 9.93 11.21
C GLU A 65 -14.87 10.14 12.22
N LEU A 66 -13.67 9.65 11.91
CA LEU A 66 -12.48 9.84 12.75
C LEU A 66 -12.01 11.30 12.75
N VAL A 67 -12.10 11.98 11.59
CA VAL A 67 -11.81 13.41 11.49
C VAL A 67 -12.81 14.23 12.30
N LYS A 68 -14.11 13.91 12.20
CA LYS A 68 -15.17 14.59 12.97
C LYS A 68 -15.00 14.43 14.48
N LYS A 69 -14.50 13.27 14.94
CA LYS A 69 -14.21 13.01 16.35
C LYS A 69 -12.91 13.67 16.83
N GLY A 70 -12.14 14.26 15.93
CA GLY A 70 -10.81 14.82 16.23
C GLY A 70 -9.75 13.75 16.48
N GLU A 71 -10.03 12.49 16.14
CA GLU A 71 -9.08 11.37 16.25
C GLU A 71 -8.08 11.36 15.09
N LEU A 72 -8.39 12.08 14.00
CA LEU A 72 -7.56 12.21 12.81
C LEU A 72 -7.60 13.66 12.28
N SER A 73 -6.46 14.21 11.87
CA SER A 73 -6.42 15.50 11.17
C SER A 73 -6.77 15.38 9.68
N LEU A 74 -7.19 16.49 9.06
CA LEU A 74 -7.50 16.59 7.63
C LEU A 74 -6.31 16.27 6.70
N ASP A 75 -5.09 16.51 7.14
CA ASP A 75 -3.91 16.15 6.33
C ASP A 75 -3.58 14.67 6.45
N GLU A 76 -3.93 14.08 7.59
CA GLU A 76 -3.68 12.68 7.91
C GLU A 76 -4.69 11.76 7.22
N SER A 77 -5.94 12.21 7.09
CA SER A 77 -6.97 11.50 6.32
C SER A 77 -6.55 11.28 4.87
N LYS A 78 -5.97 12.30 4.23
CA LYS A 78 -5.45 12.20 2.86
C LYS A 78 -4.34 11.17 2.75
N GLU A 79 -3.39 11.19 3.69
CA GLU A 79 -2.27 10.24 3.75
C GLU A 79 -2.75 8.79 3.86
N VAL A 80 -3.75 8.53 4.73
CA VAL A 80 -4.33 7.19 4.90
C VAL A 80 -5.05 6.73 3.62
N ILE A 81 -5.83 7.61 2.98
CA ILE A 81 -6.54 7.30 1.73
C ILE A 81 -5.55 6.92 0.63
N ASP A 82 -4.46 7.68 0.48
CA ASP A 82 -3.48 7.42 -0.56
C ASP A 82 -2.69 6.13 -0.31
N GLN A 83 -2.32 5.85 0.95
CA GLN A 83 -1.70 4.58 1.32
C GLN A 83 -2.64 3.39 1.09
N TRP A 84 -3.93 3.54 1.40
CA TRP A 84 -4.93 2.50 1.15
C TRP A 84 -5.08 2.22 -0.35
N LYS A 85 -5.16 3.26 -1.20
CA LYS A 85 -5.21 3.10 -2.66
C LYS A 85 -3.99 2.36 -3.21
N GLN A 86 -2.79 2.79 -2.80
CA GLN A 86 -1.54 2.16 -3.26
C GLN A 86 -1.47 0.68 -2.86
N GLN A 87 -1.81 0.36 -1.61
CA GLN A 87 -1.81 -1.03 -1.14
C GLN A 87 -2.89 -1.88 -1.83
N THR A 88 -4.07 -1.32 -2.07
CA THR A 88 -5.17 -2.03 -2.75
C THR A 88 -4.79 -2.35 -4.20
N GLU A 89 -4.26 -1.38 -4.95
CA GLU A 89 -3.84 -1.61 -6.33
C GLU A 89 -2.66 -2.60 -6.41
N ALA A 90 -1.70 -2.53 -5.48
CA ALA A 90 -0.61 -3.51 -5.42
C ALA A 90 -1.11 -4.95 -5.16
N ARG A 91 -2.17 -5.12 -4.36
CA ARG A 91 -2.72 -6.44 -4.00
C ARG A 91 -3.76 -6.96 -4.99
N LYS A 92 -4.42 -6.09 -5.74
CA LYS A 92 -5.48 -6.46 -6.70
C LYS A 92 -5.03 -7.50 -7.72
N THR A 93 -3.85 -7.30 -8.31
CA THR A 93 -3.29 -8.23 -9.30
C THR A 93 -3.00 -9.60 -8.69
N GLU A 94 -2.48 -9.62 -7.46
CA GLU A 94 -2.15 -10.86 -6.75
C GLU A 94 -3.42 -11.62 -6.34
N VAL A 95 -4.43 -10.93 -5.82
CA VAL A 95 -5.74 -11.52 -5.52
C VAL A 95 -6.37 -12.11 -6.77
N GLN A 96 -6.34 -11.39 -7.91
CA GLN A 96 -6.84 -11.91 -9.17
C GLN A 96 -6.09 -13.15 -9.65
N ARG A 97 -4.77 -13.21 -9.45
CA ARG A 97 -3.95 -14.39 -9.78
C ARG A 97 -4.36 -15.59 -8.93
N LEU A 98 -4.44 -15.40 -7.61
CA LEU A 98 -4.84 -16.43 -6.66
C LEU A 98 -6.24 -16.97 -6.97
N VAL A 99 -7.21 -16.09 -7.24
CA VAL A 99 -8.57 -16.51 -7.61
C VAL A 99 -8.58 -17.34 -8.89
N ARG A 100 -7.85 -16.92 -9.94
CA ARG A 100 -7.73 -17.70 -11.19
C ARG A 100 -7.12 -19.07 -10.94
N GLU A 101 -6.08 -19.14 -10.13
CA GLU A 101 -5.44 -20.41 -9.77
C GLU A 101 -6.38 -21.33 -8.99
N GLN A 102 -7.10 -20.78 -8.01
CA GLN A 102 -8.09 -21.55 -7.24
C GLN A 102 -9.22 -22.08 -8.14
N ILE A 103 -9.74 -21.27 -9.05
CA ILE A 103 -10.76 -21.70 -10.01
C ILE A 103 -10.21 -22.82 -10.90
N LYS A 104 -8.99 -22.67 -11.42
CA LYS A 104 -8.35 -23.70 -12.24
C LYS A 104 -8.21 -25.02 -11.46
N GLN A 105 -7.73 -24.95 -10.22
CA GLN A 105 -7.62 -26.13 -9.35
C GLN A 105 -8.97 -26.79 -9.07
N VAL A 106 -10.05 -26.01 -8.93
CA VAL A 106 -11.40 -26.55 -8.73
C VAL A 106 -11.90 -27.24 -10.00
N ILE A 107 -11.70 -26.64 -11.17
CA ILE A 107 -12.03 -27.25 -12.47
C ILE A 107 -11.29 -28.58 -12.64
N ASP A 108 -9.97 -28.58 -12.39
CA ASP A 108 -9.13 -29.76 -12.47
C ASP A 108 -9.58 -30.85 -11.47
N LYS A 109 -9.98 -30.48 -10.24
CA LYS A 109 -10.44 -31.43 -9.21
C LYS A 109 -11.82 -32.02 -9.48
N LEU A 110 -12.69 -31.28 -10.17
CA LEU A 110 -14.04 -31.72 -10.50
C LEU A 110 -14.11 -32.46 -11.84
N ASP A 111 -12.95 -32.74 -12.47
CA ASP A 111 -12.82 -33.39 -13.78
C ASP A 111 -13.69 -32.72 -14.85
N LEU A 112 -13.84 -31.39 -14.75
CA LEU A 112 -14.65 -30.62 -15.67
C LEU A 112 -13.84 -30.33 -16.94
N ALA A 113 -14.37 -30.74 -18.09
CA ALA A 113 -13.75 -30.45 -19.38
C ALA A 113 -13.63 -28.94 -19.60
N THR A 114 -12.41 -28.49 -19.90
CA THR A 114 -12.16 -27.10 -20.25
C THR A 114 -12.60 -26.82 -21.68
N LYS A 115 -12.72 -25.53 -22.02
CA LYS A 115 -13.04 -25.12 -23.39
C LYS A 115 -11.99 -25.57 -24.41
N GLU A 116 -10.75 -25.72 -23.97
CA GLU A 116 -9.66 -26.23 -24.80
C GLU A 116 -9.80 -27.73 -25.06
N ASP A 117 -10.19 -28.51 -24.05
CA ASP A 117 -10.43 -29.95 -24.21
C ASP A 117 -11.56 -30.21 -25.20
N VAL A 118 -12.64 -29.43 -25.12
CA VAL A 118 -13.76 -29.49 -26.09
C VAL A 118 -13.26 -29.19 -27.50
N ARG A 119 -12.45 -28.15 -27.68
CA ARG A 119 -11.90 -27.78 -28.99
C ARG A 119 -10.99 -28.87 -29.58
N GLN A 120 -10.16 -29.50 -28.74
CA GLN A 120 -9.32 -30.62 -29.17
C GLN A 120 -10.15 -31.83 -29.58
N LEU A 121 -11.25 -32.09 -28.87
CA LEU A 121 -12.20 -33.14 -29.25
C LEU A 121 -12.90 -32.83 -30.57
N GLU A 122 -13.38 -31.61 -30.77
CA GLU A 122 -13.98 -31.16 -32.04
C GLU A 122 -13.02 -31.34 -33.22
N GLU A 123 -11.74 -30.97 -33.05
CA GLU A 123 -10.77 -31.10 -34.13
C GLU A 123 -10.38 -32.56 -34.40
N ARG A 124 -10.32 -33.41 -33.37
CA ARG A 124 -10.14 -34.85 -33.56
C ARG A 124 -11.32 -35.48 -34.28
N ILE A 125 -12.56 -35.11 -33.92
CA ILE A 125 -13.78 -35.58 -34.57
C ILE A 125 -13.74 -35.18 -36.05
N ARG A 126 -13.47 -33.90 -36.35
CA ARG A 126 -13.39 -33.41 -37.72
C ARG A 126 -12.36 -34.18 -38.56
N ARG A 127 -11.16 -34.45 -38.04
CA ARG A 127 -10.13 -35.23 -38.75
C ARG A 127 -10.54 -36.68 -38.99
N LEU A 128 -11.33 -37.27 -38.11
CA LEU A 128 -11.86 -38.62 -38.29
C LEU A 128 -12.96 -38.63 -39.35
N GLU A 129 -13.85 -37.65 -39.34
CA GLU A 129 -14.89 -37.47 -40.36
C GLU A 129 -14.29 -37.26 -41.76
N GLU A 130 -13.25 -36.43 -41.88
CA GLU A 130 -12.54 -36.20 -43.14
C GLU A 130 -11.87 -37.49 -43.68
N LYS A 131 -11.35 -38.35 -42.80
CA LYS A 131 -10.74 -39.63 -43.20
C LYS A 131 -11.77 -40.65 -43.69
N GLU A 132 -12.88 -40.79 -42.97
CA GLU A 132 -13.97 -41.69 -43.37
C GLU A 132 -14.58 -41.28 -44.71
N GLN A 133 -14.72 -39.97 -44.96
CA GLN A 133 -15.21 -39.45 -46.24
C GLN A 133 -14.24 -39.63 -47.41
N SER A 134 -12.93 -39.73 -47.15
CA SER A 134 -11.91 -39.97 -48.20
C SER A 134 -11.72 -41.45 -48.54
N GLY A 135 -12.32 -42.36 -47.77
CA GLY A 135 -12.27 -43.82 -47.97
C GLY A 135 -13.49 -44.42 -48.68
N GLN A 136 -14.50 -43.60 -49.02
CA GLN A 136 -15.65 -43.95 -49.86
C GLN A 136 -15.50 -43.36 -51.27
#